data_AF-A0A955SUY8-F1
#
_entry.id   AF-A0A955SUY8-F1
#
_cell.length_a   1.000
_cell.length_b   1.000
_cell.length_c   1.000
_cell.angle_alpha   90.00
_cell.angle_beta   90.00
_cell.angle_gamma   90.00
#
_symmetry.space_group_name_H-M   'P 1'
#
loop_
_entity.id
_entity.type
_entity.pdbx_description
1 polymer ?
#
loop_
_entity_poly.entity_id
_entity_poly.type
_entity_poly.pdbx_seq_one_letter_code
_entity_poly.pdbx_strand_id
1 'polypeptide(L)'
;MKILALEPYHGGSHRAFLEGWSERSAHDWTILGLPPYKWKWRMRHSAIHFAGEIERSFLGENRPDLLFCSDMLNLAELVGLLPRSLAAVPKVVYFHENQLTYPVQFEDERDYQFAMTNLTTALAADEVWFNSRFHLESFLDALDRFLRKMPDHPPLERVAEIEGKAKVHPPGVEPFPA
;
A
#
# COMPACT_ATOMS: atom_id res chain seq x y z
N MET A 1 2.26 -6.57 -19.52
CA MET A 1 2.34 -5.23 -18.90
C MET A 1 3.61 -5.18 -18.08
N LYS A 2 4.26 -4.01 -18.03
CA LYS A 2 5.37 -3.70 -17.12
C LYS A 2 4.80 -3.23 -15.79
N ILE A 3 5.03 -3.99 -14.72
CA ILE A 3 4.57 -3.70 -13.38
C ILE A 3 5.77 -3.29 -12.54
N LEU A 4 5.70 -2.10 -11.96
CA LEU A 4 6.68 -1.67 -10.98
C LEU A 4 6.09 -1.83 -9.58
N ALA A 5 6.64 -2.78 -8.83
CA ALA A 5 6.24 -3.06 -7.46
C ALA A 5 7.13 -2.34 -6.44
N LEU A 6 6.52 -1.72 -5.45
CA LEU A 6 7.19 -0.94 -4.40
C LEU A 6 6.89 -1.56 -3.03
N GLU A 7 7.92 -2.06 -2.36
CA GLU A 7 7.80 -2.71 -1.05
C GLU A 7 8.75 -2.08 -0.03
N PRO A 8 8.26 -1.12 0.79
CA PRO A 8 9.06 -0.50 1.85
C PRO A 8 9.60 -1.48 2.91
N TYR A 9 8.99 -2.65 3.08
CA TYR A 9 9.38 -3.65 4.06
C TYR A 9 9.56 -5.02 3.41
N HIS A 10 10.58 -5.15 2.57
CA HIS A 10 10.80 -6.32 1.72
C HIS A 10 11.46 -7.48 2.48
N GLY A 11 10.67 -8.19 3.29
CA GLY A 11 11.12 -9.37 4.02
C GLY A 11 9.96 -10.26 4.48
N GLY A 12 10.29 -11.42 5.05
CA GLY A 12 9.29 -12.35 5.60
C GLY A 12 8.14 -12.65 4.62
N SER A 13 6.91 -12.52 5.11
CA SER A 13 5.68 -12.77 4.34
C SER A 13 5.48 -11.79 3.18
N HIS A 14 5.90 -10.53 3.29
CA HIS A 14 5.79 -9.54 2.21
C HIS A 14 6.61 -9.96 1.00
N ARG A 15 7.87 -10.33 1.24
CA ARG A 15 8.77 -10.85 0.22
C ARG A 15 8.23 -12.14 -0.40
N ALA A 16 7.85 -13.11 0.44
CA ALA A 16 7.34 -14.40 -0.04
C ALA A 16 6.11 -14.25 -0.95
N PHE A 17 5.17 -13.37 -0.59
CA PHE A 17 4.02 -13.06 -1.42
C PHE A 17 4.41 -12.37 -2.72
N LEU A 18 5.19 -11.29 -2.64
CA LEU A 18 5.43 -10.43 -3.80
C LEU A 18 6.29 -11.14 -4.85
N GLU A 19 7.35 -11.82 -4.42
CA GLU A 19 8.18 -12.64 -5.31
C GLU A 19 7.36 -13.82 -5.86
N GLY A 20 6.60 -14.52 -5.01
CA GLY A 20 5.80 -15.67 -5.45
C GLY A 20 4.69 -15.32 -6.45
N TRP A 21 4.04 -14.17 -6.29
CA TRP A 21 3.07 -13.67 -7.27
C TRP A 21 3.77 -13.21 -8.56
N SER A 22 4.83 -12.42 -8.43
CA SER A 22 5.63 -11.94 -9.56
C SER A 22 6.10 -13.10 -10.45
N GLU A 23 6.66 -14.16 -9.87
CA GLU A 23 7.17 -15.33 -10.60
C GLU A 23 6.09 -16.13 -11.34
N ARG A 24 4.85 -16.14 -10.84
CA ARG A 24 3.73 -16.91 -11.42
C ARG A 24 2.82 -16.06 -12.31
N SER A 25 3.13 -14.77 -12.45
CA SER A 25 2.36 -13.82 -13.25
C SER A 25 2.78 -13.85 -14.72
N ALA A 26 1.83 -13.60 -15.63
CA ALA A 26 2.11 -13.42 -17.07
C ALA A 26 2.58 -11.99 -17.44
N HIS A 27 3.01 -11.21 -16.44
CA HIS A 27 3.42 -9.81 -16.57
C HIS A 27 4.91 -9.67 -16.24
N ASP A 28 5.51 -8.58 -16.70
CA ASP A 28 6.92 -8.26 -16.46
C ASP A 28 7.00 -7.41 -15.19
N TRP A 29 7.55 -7.96 -14.11
CA TRP A 29 7.61 -7.32 -12.81
C TRP A 29 9.03 -6.82 -12.51
N THR A 30 9.12 -5.58 -12.03
CA THR A 30 10.33 -5.05 -11.39
C THR A 30 9.98 -4.68 -9.96
N ILE A 31 10.74 -5.19 -8.99
CA ILE A 31 10.51 -4.94 -7.56
C ILE A 31 11.57 -3.97 -7.03
N LEU A 32 11.13 -2.83 -6.48
CA LEU A 32 11.94 -1.95 -5.66
C LEU A 32 11.59 -2.20 -4.19
N GLY A 33 12.49 -2.90 -3.50
CA GLY A 33 12.31 -3.31 -2.11
C GLY A 33 13.31 -2.63 -1.17
N LEU A 34 12.86 -2.24 0.01
CA LEU A 34 13.73 -1.77 1.10
C LEU A 34 13.91 -2.86 2.17
N PRO A 35 15.08 -2.95 2.84
CA PRO A 35 15.31 -3.98 3.85
C PRO A 35 14.30 -3.93 5.00
N PRO A 36 13.87 -5.09 5.54
CA PRO A 36 12.77 -5.23 6.49
C PRO A 36 13.20 -4.91 7.93
N TYR A 37 13.62 -3.68 8.17
CA TYR A 37 13.95 -3.20 9.51
C TYR A 37 13.39 -1.80 9.73
N LYS A 38 13.08 -1.49 11.00
CA LYS A 38 12.57 -0.18 11.44
C LYS A 38 11.35 0.28 10.62
N TRP A 39 10.28 -0.53 10.66
CA TRP A 39 9.06 -0.33 9.86
C TRP A 39 8.47 1.09 9.95
N LYS A 40 8.48 1.72 11.13
CA LYS A 40 8.02 3.13 11.31
C LYS A 40 8.79 4.10 10.41
N TRP A 41 10.10 3.89 10.25
CA TRP A 41 10.91 4.67 9.33
C TRP A 41 10.56 4.35 7.88
N ARG A 42 10.38 3.06 7.54
CA ARG A 42 9.98 2.64 6.19
C ARG A 42 8.69 3.32 5.72
N MET A 43 7.69 3.43 6.59
CA MET A 43 6.45 4.13 6.23
C MET A 43 6.63 5.64 5.98
N ARG A 44 7.67 6.26 6.55
CA ARG A 44 7.86 7.73 6.48
C ARG A 44 8.83 8.20 5.41
N HIS A 45 9.81 7.38 5.01
CA HIS A 45 10.84 7.82 4.06
C HIS A 45 10.80 7.08 2.71
N SER A 46 10.04 5.99 2.60
CA SER A 46 10.05 5.15 1.39
C SER A 46 9.53 5.90 0.16
N ALA A 47 8.50 6.73 0.30
CA ALA A 47 7.99 7.56 -0.79
C ALA A 47 9.08 8.46 -1.39
N ILE A 48 9.87 9.12 -0.56
CA ILE A 48 10.99 9.99 -0.99
C ILE A 48 12.07 9.15 -1.70
N HIS A 49 12.43 8.01 -1.12
CA HIS A 49 13.44 7.12 -1.67
C HIS A 49 13.04 6.60 -3.07
N PHE A 50 11.83 6.03 -3.16
CA PHE A 50 11.33 5.47 -4.41
C PHE A 50 11.07 6.54 -5.46
N ALA A 51 10.59 7.74 -5.11
CA ALA A 51 10.41 8.83 -6.07
C ALA A 51 11.72 9.13 -6.83
N GLY A 52 12.84 9.24 -6.09
CA GLY A 52 14.15 9.50 -6.70
C GLY A 52 14.65 8.33 -7.57
N GLU A 53 14.39 7.09 -7.17
CA GLU A 53 14.77 5.92 -7.97
C GLU A 53 13.92 5.79 -9.24
N ILE A 54 12.61 6.02 -9.11
CA ILE A 54 11.66 6.00 -10.22
C ILE A 54 12.03 7.04 -11.28
N GLU A 55 12.32 8.27 -10.84
CA GLU A 55 12.70 9.36 -11.75
C GLU A 55 13.97 9.05 -12.55
N ARG A 56 14.94 8.35 -11.94
CA ARG A 56 16.20 7.99 -12.61
C ARG A 56 16.06 6.87 -13.63
N SER A 57 15.16 5.90 -13.39
CA SER A 57 15.21 4.60 -14.08
C SER A 57 13.96 4.26 -14.89
N PHE A 58 12.81 4.89 -14.62
CA PHE A 58 11.50 4.46 -15.12
C PHE A 58 10.79 5.52 -15.97
N LEU A 59 11.57 6.31 -16.72
CA LEU A 59 11.06 7.26 -17.72
C LEU A 59 11.17 6.70 -19.15
N GLY A 60 10.46 7.32 -20.09
CA GLY A 60 10.51 6.93 -21.51
C GLY A 60 10.04 5.50 -21.73
N GLU A 61 10.85 4.69 -22.42
CA GLU A 61 10.55 3.29 -22.73
C GLU A 61 10.47 2.38 -21.49
N ASN A 62 11.08 2.81 -20.38
CA ASN A 62 11.06 2.07 -19.10
C ASN A 62 9.88 2.46 -18.20
N ARG A 63 8.96 3.31 -18.69
CA ARG A 63 7.77 3.70 -17.94
C ARG A 63 6.91 2.45 -17.63
N PRO A 64 6.50 2.25 -16.37
CA PRO A 64 5.60 1.17 -16.02
C PRO A 64 4.18 1.42 -16.55
N ASP A 65 3.48 0.33 -16.85
CA ASP A 65 2.05 0.34 -17.16
C ASP A 65 1.21 0.39 -15.87
N LEU A 66 1.76 -0.10 -14.76
CA LEU A 66 1.09 -0.20 -13.46
C LEU A 66 2.11 0.00 -12.31
N LEU A 67 1.71 0.78 -11.31
CA LEU A 67 2.36 0.81 -10.01
C LEU A 67 1.62 -0.14 -9.06
N PHE A 68 2.35 -1.06 -8.45
CA PHE A 68 1.85 -1.93 -7.39
C PHE A 68 2.61 -1.60 -6.10
N CYS A 69 1.95 -1.43 -4.96
CA CYS A 69 2.65 -1.17 -3.71
C CYS A 69 1.95 -1.80 -2.51
N SER A 70 2.70 -2.01 -1.42
CA SER A 70 2.11 -2.44 -0.15
C SER A 70 1.54 -1.27 0.65
N ASP A 71 0.70 -1.58 1.64
CA ASP A 71 0.13 -0.63 2.61
C ASP A 71 1.18 0.10 3.45
N MET A 72 2.42 -0.39 3.46
CA MET A 72 3.57 0.22 4.11
C MET A 72 4.06 1.49 3.42
N LEU A 73 3.64 1.75 2.18
CA LEU A 73 4.03 2.94 1.43
C LEU A 73 3.00 4.05 1.63
N ASN A 74 3.45 5.29 1.86
CA ASN A 74 2.59 6.46 1.65
C ASN A 74 2.48 6.76 0.15
N LEU A 75 1.45 6.21 -0.50
CA LEU A 75 1.24 6.34 -1.94
C LEU A 75 0.87 7.77 -2.34
N ALA A 76 0.14 8.49 -1.49
CA ALA A 76 -0.21 9.89 -1.76
C ALA A 76 1.03 10.78 -1.81
N GLU A 77 1.96 10.61 -0.85
CA GLU A 77 3.25 11.31 -0.88
C GLU A 77 4.07 10.94 -2.11
N LEU A 78 4.14 9.65 -2.46
CA LEU A 78 4.85 9.22 -3.66
C LEU A 78 4.29 9.91 -4.91
N VAL A 79 2.96 9.88 -5.10
CA VAL A 79 2.29 10.52 -6.25
C VAL A 79 2.65 12.00 -6.33
N GLY A 80 2.63 12.72 -5.20
CA GLY A 80 2.94 14.15 -5.15
C GLY A 80 4.41 14.47 -5.49
N LEU A 81 5.32 13.50 -5.32
CA LEU A 81 6.74 13.64 -5.62
C LEU A 81 7.10 13.18 -7.05
N LEU A 82 6.24 12.42 -7.71
CA LEU A 82 6.52 11.88 -9.05
C LEU A 82 6.26 12.91 -10.17
N PRO A 83 7.02 12.84 -11.29
CA PRO A 83 6.67 13.56 -12.51
C PRO A 83 5.26 13.19 -12.98
N ARG A 84 4.54 14.15 -13.59
CA ARG A 84 3.13 13.98 -14.00
C ARG A 84 2.86 12.73 -14.84
N SER A 85 3.79 12.37 -15.73
CA SER A 85 3.68 11.18 -16.59
C SER A 85 3.64 9.86 -15.80
N LEU A 86 4.26 9.82 -14.63
CA LEU A 86 4.31 8.68 -13.72
C LEU A 86 3.24 8.77 -12.62
N ALA A 87 2.92 9.98 -12.17
CA ALA A 87 1.80 10.22 -11.26
C ALA A 87 0.46 9.71 -11.85
N ALA A 88 0.30 9.79 -13.18
CA ALA A 88 -0.88 9.31 -13.90
C ALA A 88 -0.86 7.80 -14.25
N VAL A 89 0.19 7.06 -13.88
CA VAL A 89 0.19 5.59 -14.04
C VAL A 89 -0.82 4.99 -13.07
N PRO A 90 -1.67 4.04 -13.53
CA PRO A 90 -2.59 3.30 -12.68
C PRO A 90 -1.91 2.68 -11.45
N LYS A 91 -2.63 2.61 -10.34
CA LYS A 91 -2.07 2.29 -9.01
C LYS A 91 -2.93 1.28 -8.29
N VAL A 92 -2.31 0.17 -7.93
CA VAL A 92 -2.90 -0.82 -7.03
C VAL A 92 -2.12 -0.79 -5.73
N VAL A 93 -2.81 -0.63 -4.61
CA VAL A 93 -2.23 -0.90 -3.30
C VAL A 93 -2.73 -2.23 -2.78
N TYR A 94 -1.85 -3.04 -2.21
CA TYR A 94 -2.18 -4.29 -1.54
C TYR A 94 -1.95 -4.18 -0.03
N PHE A 95 -3.02 -4.35 0.74
CA PHE A 95 -3.03 -4.38 2.19
C PHE A 95 -2.70 -5.79 2.70
N HIS A 96 -1.43 -5.98 3.06
CA HIS A 96 -0.92 -7.17 3.74
C HIS A 96 -1.38 -7.21 5.19
N GLU A 97 -1.29 -6.05 5.82
CA GLU A 97 -1.71 -5.73 7.17
C GLU A 97 -2.38 -4.35 7.13
N ASN A 98 -2.79 -3.83 8.29
CA ASN A 98 -3.19 -2.43 8.40
C ASN A 98 -2.84 -1.89 9.79
N GLN A 99 -2.51 -0.60 9.83
CA GLN A 99 -2.08 0.09 11.04
C GLN A 99 -3.26 0.62 11.88
N LEU A 100 -4.49 0.53 11.37
CA LEU A 100 -5.71 0.91 12.09
C LEU A 100 -6.12 -0.14 13.13
N THR A 101 -5.86 -1.42 12.86
CA THR A 101 -6.18 -2.55 13.76
C THR A 101 -4.94 -3.11 14.45
N TYR A 102 -3.76 -2.53 14.24
CA TYR A 102 -2.53 -3.07 14.81
C TYR A 102 -2.55 -2.93 16.35
N PRO A 103 -2.34 -4.02 17.09
CA PRO A 103 -2.43 -3.98 18.55
C PRO A 103 -1.27 -3.17 19.12
N VAL A 104 -1.58 -1.98 19.64
CA VAL A 104 -0.66 -1.20 20.47
C VAL A 104 -1.00 -1.41 21.93
N GLN A 105 0.01 -1.70 22.76
CA GLN A 105 -0.19 -1.85 24.21
C GLN A 105 -0.62 -0.54 24.88
N PHE A 106 -0.26 0.60 24.26
CA PHE A 106 -0.67 1.94 24.62
C PHE A 106 -0.92 2.73 23.32
N GLU A 107 -2.13 3.27 23.12
CA GLU A 107 -2.39 4.22 22.03
C GLU A 107 -1.61 5.51 22.30
N ASP A 108 -0.68 5.86 21.42
CA ASP A 108 0.03 7.14 21.41
C ASP A 108 -0.46 7.97 20.22
N GLU A 109 -0.62 9.28 20.39
CA GLU A 109 -1.04 10.19 19.30
C GLU A 109 -0.18 10.06 18.04
N ARG A 110 1.08 9.63 18.18
CA ARG A 110 1.99 9.37 17.07
C ARG A 110 1.53 8.23 16.16
N ASP A 111 0.74 7.28 16.67
CA ASP A 111 0.27 6.15 15.88
C ASP A 111 -0.89 6.54 14.93
N TYR A 112 -1.56 7.68 15.18
CA TYR A 112 -2.51 8.27 14.22
C TYR A 112 -1.87 8.58 12.87
N GLN A 113 -0.56 8.86 12.85
CA GLN A 113 0.15 9.12 11.60
C GLN A 113 0.18 7.91 10.67
N PHE A 114 0.26 6.69 11.21
CA PHE A 114 0.28 5.47 10.39
C PHE A 114 -1.12 5.11 9.88
N ALA A 115 -2.14 5.32 10.71
CA ALA A 115 -3.55 5.25 10.27
C ALA A 115 -3.83 6.25 9.15
N MET A 116 -3.35 7.49 9.29
CA MET A 116 -3.43 8.50 8.24
C MET A 116 -2.69 8.10 6.97
N THR A 117 -1.49 7.52 7.07
CA THR A 117 -0.77 6.97 5.91
C THR A 117 -1.60 5.92 5.18
N ASN A 118 -2.17 4.93 5.88
CA ASN A 118 -3.02 3.93 5.25
C ASN A 118 -4.27 4.55 4.59
N LEU A 119 -4.93 5.51 5.24
CA LEU A 119 -6.05 6.26 4.66
C LEU A 119 -5.66 6.99 3.37
N THR A 120 -4.61 7.82 3.41
CA THR A 120 -4.19 8.59 2.23
C THR A 120 -3.67 7.70 1.12
N THR A 121 -3.04 6.58 1.46
CA THR A 121 -2.63 5.56 0.50
C THR A 121 -3.83 4.92 -0.19
N ALA A 122 -4.84 4.50 0.57
CA ALA A 122 -6.06 3.94 0.01
C ALA A 122 -6.78 4.97 -0.89
N LEU A 123 -6.83 6.25 -0.49
CA LEU A 123 -7.43 7.31 -1.31
C LEU A 123 -6.65 7.57 -2.60
N ALA A 124 -5.32 7.51 -2.59
CA ALA A 124 -4.49 7.77 -3.75
C ALA A 124 -4.43 6.61 -4.76
N ALA A 125 -4.86 5.39 -4.38
CA ALA A 125 -4.88 4.24 -5.25
C ALA A 125 -6.09 4.23 -6.20
N ASP A 126 -5.95 3.62 -7.38
CA ASP A 126 -7.07 3.34 -8.29
C ASP A 126 -7.82 2.08 -7.84
N GLU A 127 -7.11 1.08 -7.29
CA GLU A 127 -7.70 -0.08 -6.63
C GLU A 127 -7.01 -0.38 -5.29
N VAL A 128 -7.80 -0.85 -4.33
CA VAL A 128 -7.34 -1.20 -2.98
C VAL A 128 -7.58 -2.68 -2.74
N TRP A 129 -6.52 -3.48 -2.71
CA TRP A 129 -6.61 -4.93 -2.60
C TRP A 129 -6.37 -5.38 -1.16
N PHE A 130 -7.18 -6.31 -0.69
CA PHE A 130 -7.06 -6.91 0.63
C PHE A 130 -6.85 -8.41 0.52
N ASN A 131 -6.03 -8.96 1.42
CA ASN A 131 -5.75 -10.39 1.49
C ASN A 131 -6.99 -11.27 1.81
N SER A 132 -8.07 -10.70 2.34
CA SER A 132 -9.29 -11.41 2.75
C SER A 132 -10.47 -10.45 2.91
N ARG A 133 -11.69 -11.00 2.85
CA ARG A 133 -12.93 -10.25 3.15
C ARG A 133 -12.94 -9.74 4.59
N PHE A 134 -12.49 -10.56 5.52
CA PHE A 134 -12.39 -10.17 6.93
C PHE A 134 -11.46 -8.96 7.13
N HIS A 135 -10.31 -8.94 6.45
CA HIS A 135 -9.38 -7.82 6.53
C HIS A 135 -9.98 -6.53 5.95
N LEU A 136 -10.65 -6.61 4.80
CA LEU A 136 -11.38 -5.48 4.21
C LEU A 136 -12.42 -4.90 5.19
N GLU A 137 -13.30 -5.76 5.73
CA GLU A 137 -14.35 -5.34 6.65
C GLU A 137 -13.77 -4.72 7.93
N SER A 138 -12.71 -5.34 8.48
CA SER A 138 -12.01 -4.83 9.66
C SER A 138 -11.35 -3.47 9.41
N PHE A 139 -10.75 -3.28 8.23
CA PHE A 139 -10.13 -2.01 7.83
C PHE A 139 -11.18 -0.89 7.74
N LEU A 140 -12.30 -1.12 7.05
CA LEU A 140 -13.34 -0.11 6.85
C LEU A 140 -13.99 0.31 8.18
N ASP A 141 -14.31 -0.65 9.05
CA ASP A 141 -14.88 -0.37 10.37
C ASP A 141 -13.88 0.35 11.29
N ALA A 142 -12.61 -0.05 11.28
CA ALA A 142 -11.58 0.65 12.04
C ALA A 142 -11.33 2.08 11.51
N LEU A 143 -11.41 2.26 10.18
CA LEU A 143 -11.26 3.57 9.55
C LEU A 143 -12.41 4.52 9.92
N ASP A 144 -13.67 4.08 9.86
CA ASP A 144 -14.82 4.90 10.28
C ASP A 144 -14.68 5.33 11.75
N ARG A 145 -14.32 4.39 12.63
CA ARG A 145 -14.09 4.68 14.06
C ARG A 145 -12.94 5.67 14.26
N PHE A 146 -11.83 5.51 13.52
CA PHE A 146 -10.68 6.41 13.59
C PHE A 146 -11.06 7.84 13.14
N LEU A 147 -11.77 7.98 12.03
CA LEU A 147 -12.18 9.29 11.52
C LEU A 147 -13.14 10.02 12.48
N ARG A 148 -14.03 9.29 13.17
CA ARG A 148 -14.92 9.88 14.20
C ARG A 148 -14.18 10.42 15.42
N LYS A 149 -12.91 10.05 15.64
CA LYS A 149 -12.07 10.64 16.68
C LYS A 149 -11.58 12.05 16.30
N MET A 150 -11.69 12.46 15.03
CA MET A 150 -11.23 13.79 14.60
C MET A 150 -12.11 14.89 15.20
N PRO A 151 -11.50 15.95 15.77
CA PRO A 151 -12.24 17.00 16.46
C PRO A 151 -13.04 17.89 15.51
N ASP A 152 -12.65 17.98 14.24
CA ASP A 152 -13.30 18.82 13.24
C ASP A 152 -13.15 18.21 11.83
N HIS A 153 -14.14 18.46 10.97
CA HIS A 153 -14.20 18.02 9.57
C HIS A 153 -13.83 16.54 9.31
N PRO A 154 -14.40 15.55 10.04
CA PRO A 154 -14.10 14.15 9.78
C PRO A 154 -14.59 13.74 8.38
N PRO A 155 -13.71 13.24 7.50
CA PRO A 155 -14.04 12.93 6.11
C PRO A 155 -14.70 11.53 5.98
N LEU A 156 -15.81 11.31 6.70
CA LEU A 156 -16.47 10.00 6.82
C LEU A 156 -16.95 9.45 5.47
N GLU A 157 -17.33 10.32 4.54
CA GLU A 157 -17.76 9.96 3.19
C GLU A 157 -16.65 9.27 2.38
N ARG A 158 -15.39 9.50 2.74
CA ARG A 158 -14.24 8.91 2.05
C ARG A 158 -14.10 7.40 2.32
N VAL A 159 -14.74 6.88 3.36
CA VAL A 159 -14.79 5.43 3.64
C VAL A 159 -15.50 4.69 2.50
N ALA A 160 -16.66 5.20 2.07
CA ALA A 160 -17.43 4.61 0.97
C ALA A 160 -16.68 4.71 -0.38
N GLU A 161 -15.88 5.76 -0.59
CA GLU A 161 -15.01 5.87 -1.77
C GLU A 161 -13.96 4.75 -1.80
N ILE A 162 -13.31 4.46 -0.67
CA ILE A 162 -12.34 3.37 -0.57
C ILE A 162 -13.02 2.01 -0.79
N GLU A 163 -14.18 1.80 -0.18
CA GLU A 163 -14.96 0.57 -0.36
C GLU A 163 -15.32 0.34 -1.84
N GLY A 164 -15.71 1.39 -2.57
CA GLY A 164 -16.09 1.31 -3.98
C GLY A 164 -14.98 0.85 -4.93
N LYS A 165 -13.70 0.96 -4.51
CA LYS A 165 -12.52 0.48 -5.25
C LYS A 165 -11.80 -0.66 -4.56
N ALA A 166 -12.38 -1.22 -3.50
CA ALA A 166 -11.80 -2.31 -2.76
C ALA A 166 -12.05 -3.67 -3.43
N LYS A 167 -11.04 -4.54 -3.43
CA LYS A 167 -11.14 -5.92 -3.93
C LYS A 167 -10.45 -6.90 -2.98
N VAL A 168 -10.90 -8.15 -2.99
CA VAL A 168 -10.28 -9.24 -2.20
C VAL A 168 -9.45 -10.12 -3.13
N HIS A 169 -8.14 -10.15 -2.89
CA HIS A 169 -7.17 -10.98 -3.59
C HIS A 169 -6.32 -11.73 -2.55
N PRO A 170 -6.53 -13.04 -2.34
CA PRO A 170 -5.80 -13.78 -1.33
C PRO A 170 -4.32 -13.95 -1.71
N PRO A 171 -3.41 -14.09 -0.73
CA PRO A 171 -1.97 -14.06 -0.95
C PRO A 171 -1.37 -15.28 -1.68
N GLY A 172 -2.22 -16.19 -2.19
CA GLY A 172 -1.77 -17.33 -2.97
C GLY A 172 -0.97 -18.37 -2.17
N VAL A 173 -1.34 -18.62 -0.90
CA VAL A 173 -0.78 -19.74 -0.14
C VAL A 173 -1.28 -21.05 -0.75
N GLU A 174 -0.38 -21.95 -1.15
CA GLU A 174 -0.78 -23.30 -1.54
C GLU A 174 -1.48 -23.96 -0.34
N PRO A 175 -2.61 -24.68 -0.54
CA PRO A 175 -3.23 -25.41 0.55
C PRO A 175 -2.17 -26.32 1.19
N PHE A 176 -2.05 -26.29 2.51
CA PHE A 176 -1.19 -27.23 3.21
C PHE A 176 -1.58 -28.65 2.77
N PRO A 177 -0.61 -29.52 2.42
CA PRO A 177 -0.92 -30.90 2.13
C PRO A 177 -1.65 -31.50 3.34
N ALA A 178 -2.76 -32.20 3.06
CA ALA A 178 -3.55 -32.90 4.05
C ALA A 178 -2.76 -33.98 4.78
#